data_AF-A0A837HZY1-F1
#
_entry.id   AF-A0A837HZY1-F1
#
_cell.length_a   1.000
_cell.length_b   1.000
_cell.length_c   1.000
_cell.angle_alpha   90.00
_cell.angle_beta   90.00
_cell.angle_gamma   90.00
#
_symmetry.space_group_name_H-M   'P 1'
#
loop_
_entity.id
_entity.type
_entity.pdbx_description
1 polymer ?
#
loop_
_entity_poly.entity_id
_entity_poly.type
_entity_poly.pdbx_seq_one_letter_code
_entity_poly.pdbx_strand_id
1 'polypeptide(L)'
;MKKLDNNQKGISIIGVLVLAVIIILVLSYFNISIKAVVESPTGQENINYVAGGTKSLWTAYLAEPVSYLWNDVWIDIFWKGFISNMERIRDGQPTDFDKAGDALKLPQ
;
A
#
# COMPACT_ATOMS: atom_id res chain seq x y z
N MET A 1 -16.28 -2.12 -35.34
CA MET A 1 -16.37 -2.30 -33.87
C MET A 1 -15.69 -1.11 -33.21
N LYS A 2 -16.42 -0.31 -32.41
CA LYS A 2 -15.85 0.86 -31.71
C LYS A 2 -15.02 0.36 -30.51
N LYS A 3 -13.72 0.68 -30.47
CA LYS A 3 -12.89 0.51 -29.27
C LYS A 3 -13.41 1.46 -28.20
N LEU A 4 -13.89 0.93 -27.09
CA LEU A 4 -14.15 1.71 -25.88
C LEU A 4 -12.79 1.97 -25.22
N ASP A 5 -12.33 3.21 -25.25
CA ASP A 5 -11.18 3.67 -24.49
C ASP A 5 -11.61 3.77 -23.01
N ASN A 6 -11.24 2.76 -22.22
CA ASN A 6 -11.53 2.71 -20.79
C ASN A 6 -10.41 3.42 -20.02
N ASN A 7 -10.33 4.74 -20.17
CA ASN A 7 -9.47 5.60 -19.37
C ASN A 7 -10.10 5.81 -17.98
N GLN A 8 -10.18 4.75 -17.17
CA GLN A 8 -10.49 4.89 -15.75
C GLN A 8 -9.28 5.50 -15.03
N LYS A 9 -9.24 6.83 -15.01
CA LYS A 9 -8.42 7.59 -14.09
C LYS A 9 -8.92 7.28 -12.68
N GLY A 10 -8.33 6.28 -12.04
CA GLY A 10 -8.58 5.97 -10.64
C GLY A 10 -8.36 7.22 -9.78
N ILE A 11 -9.07 7.31 -8.67
CA ILE A 11 -8.94 8.45 -7.75
C ILE A 11 -7.49 8.45 -7.24
N SER A 12 -6.74 9.50 -7.55
CA SER A 12 -5.36 9.66 -7.05
C SER A 12 -5.38 9.72 -5.53
N ILE A 13 -4.47 8.98 -4.86
CA ILE A 13 -4.35 8.94 -3.40
C ILE A 13 -4.22 10.35 -2.82
N ILE A 14 -3.49 11.23 -3.51
CA ILE A 14 -3.33 12.65 -3.14
C ILE A 14 -4.68 13.37 -3.21
N GLY A 15 -5.49 13.08 -4.23
CA GLY A 15 -6.85 13.63 -4.36
C GLY A 15 -7.77 13.19 -3.22
N VAL A 16 -7.67 11.94 -2.76
CA VAL A 16 -8.43 11.43 -1.60
C VAL A 16 -8.02 12.17 -0.31
N LEU A 17 -6.72 12.36 -0.09
CA LEU A 17 -6.21 13.06 1.10
C LEU A 17 -6.65 14.53 1.11
N VAL A 18 -6.55 15.23 -0.02
CA VAL A 18 -7.01 16.61 -0.17
C VAL A 18 -8.52 16.70 0.08
N LEU A 19 -9.31 15.77 -0.47
CA LEU A 19 -10.75 15.72 -0.24
C LEU A 19 -11.09 15.49 1.25
N ALA A 20 -10.36 14.60 1.92
CA ALA A 20 -10.55 14.34 3.36
C ALA A 20 -10.29 15.60 4.20
N VAL A 21 -9.23 16.36 3.89
CA VAL A 21 -8.94 17.64 4.56
C VAL A 21 -10.05 18.65 4.33
N ILE A 22 -10.55 18.80 3.10
CA ILE A 22 -11.66 19.70 2.79
C ILE A 22 -12.92 19.34 3.59
N ILE A 23 -13.27 18.05 3.68
CA ILE A 23 -14.42 17.59 4.46
C ILE A 23 -14.26 17.94 5.95
N ILE A 24 -13.08 17.71 6.53
CA ILE A 24 -12.79 18.05 7.93
C ILE A 24 -12.96 19.55 8.17
N LEU A 25 -12.45 20.39 7.26
CA LEU A 25 -12.58 21.85 7.36
C LEU A 25 -14.05 22.31 7.27
N VAL A 26 -14.83 21.72 6.36
CA VAL A 26 -16.26 22.00 6.23
C VAL A 26 -17.02 21.61 7.50
N LEU A 27 -16.77 20.41 8.05
CA LEU A 27 -17.38 19.97 9.31
C LEU A 27 -17.01 20.90 10.48
N SER A 28 -15.75 21.34 10.54
CA SER A 28 -15.28 22.30 11.54
C SER A 28 -15.96 23.67 11.38
N TYR A 29 -16.21 24.15 10.16
CA TYR A 29 -16.94 25.39 9.89
C TYR A 29 -18.37 25.35 10.44
N PHE A 30 -19.02 24.19 10.36
CA PHE A 30 -20.36 23.97 10.93
C PHE A 30 -20.35 23.67 12.45
N ASN A 31 -19.21 23.83 13.14
CA ASN A 31 -19.03 23.45 14.55
C ASN A 31 -19.37 21.99 14.86
N ILE A 32 -19.29 21.10 13.87
CA ILE A 32 -19.48 19.67 14.06
C ILE A 32 -18.17 19.09 14.59
N SER A 33 -18.17 18.72 15.87
CA SER A 33 -17.04 18.03 16.48
C SER A 33 -16.95 16.59 15.96
N ILE A 34 -15.98 16.33 15.09
CA ILE A 34 -15.69 14.97 14.59
C ILE A 34 -15.46 14.01 15.77
N LYS A 35 -14.77 14.48 16.81
CA LYS A 35 -14.57 13.73 18.05
C LYS A 35 -15.90 13.33 18.69
N ALA A 36 -16.84 14.27 18.84
CA ALA A 36 -18.15 13.98 19.42
C ALA A 36 -18.96 12.99 18.57
N VAL A 37 -18.86 13.05 17.24
CA VAL A 37 -19.52 12.11 16.33
C VAL A 37 -18.91 10.71 16.47
N VAL A 38 -17.58 10.60 16.46
CA VAL A 38 -16.86 9.32 16.59
C VAL A 38 -17.05 8.69 17.98
N GLU A 39 -17.09 9.50 19.04
CA GLU A 39 -17.28 9.03 20.42
C GLU A 39 -18.76 8.82 20.79
N SER A 40 -19.70 9.25 19.95
CA SER A 40 -21.13 9.04 20.20
C SER A 40 -21.47 7.54 20.22
N PRO A 41 -22.48 7.10 21.00
CA PRO A 41 -22.92 5.71 20.99
C PRO A 41 -23.24 5.18 19.59
N THR A 42 -23.94 5.98 18.78
CA THR A 42 -24.28 5.64 17.39
C THR A 42 -23.04 5.61 16.47
N GLY A 43 -22.09 6.51 16.65
CA GLY A 43 -20.82 6.50 15.92
C GLY A 43 -20.01 5.26 16.22
N GLN A 44 -19.85 4.93 17.50
CA GLN A 44 -19.15 3.73 17.96
C GLN A 44 -19.86 2.45 17.50
N GLU A 45 -21.19 2.39 17.55
CA GLU A 45 -21.97 1.24 17.07
C GLU A 45 -21.75 0.98 15.57
N ASN A 46 -21.81 2.02 14.74
CA ASN A 46 -21.57 1.91 13.30
C ASN A 46 -20.12 1.53 12.97
N ILE A 47 -19.15 2.14 13.67
CA ILE A 47 -17.73 1.79 13.52
C ILE A 47 -17.51 0.33 13.91
N ASN A 48 -18.09 -0.13 15.02
CA ASN A 48 -17.96 -1.52 15.47
C ASN A 48 -18.64 -2.49 14.52
N TYR A 49 -19.80 -2.16 13.96
CA TYR A 49 -20.50 -2.97 12.95
C TYR A 49 -19.64 -3.16 11.69
N VAL A 50 -19.10 -2.06 11.15
CA VAL A 50 -18.25 -2.09 9.95
C VAL A 50 -16.90 -2.75 10.24
N ALA A 51 -16.29 -2.47 11.41
CA ALA A 51 -15.02 -3.04 11.81
C ALA A 51 -15.13 -4.56 12.01
N GLY A 52 -16.23 -5.06 12.58
CA GLY A 52 -16.47 -6.51 12.72
C GLY A 52 -16.51 -7.22 11.37
N GLY A 53 -17.30 -6.70 10.42
CA GLY A 53 -17.41 -7.25 9.07
C GLY A 53 -16.10 -7.16 8.29
N THR A 54 -15.41 -6.02 8.36
CA THR A 54 -14.14 -5.79 7.67
C THR A 54 -13.03 -6.68 8.23
N LYS A 55 -12.94 -6.82 9.56
CA LYS A 55 -11.96 -7.70 10.21
C LYS A 55 -12.21 -9.17 9.86
N SER A 56 -13.48 -9.57 9.81
CA SER A 56 -13.87 -10.92 9.39
C SER A 56 -13.47 -11.21 7.94
N LEU A 57 -13.82 -10.33 7.00
CA LEU A 57 -13.44 -10.47 5.59
C LEU A 57 -11.93 -10.45 5.39
N TRP A 58 -11.23 -9.55 6.09
CA TRP A 58 -9.77 -9.49 6.08
C TRP A 58 -9.17 -10.83 6.52
N THR A 59 -9.59 -11.33 7.68
CA THR A 59 -9.03 -12.55 8.26
C THR A 59 -9.39 -13.79 7.44
N ALA A 60 -10.62 -13.85 6.91
CA ALA A 60 -11.12 -15.03 6.20
C ALA A 60 -10.62 -15.14 4.75
N TYR A 61 -10.37 -14.01 4.07
CA TYR A 61 -10.12 -14.04 2.62
C TYR A 61 -8.87 -13.29 2.18
N LEU A 62 -8.43 -12.26 2.89
CA LEU A 62 -7.36 -11.38 2.42
C LEU A 62 -6.04 -11.60 3.15
N ALA A 63 -6.08 -12.01 4.42
CA ALA A 63 -4.91 -12.11 5.27
C ALA A 63 -3.88 -13.09 4.69
N GLU A 64 -4.32 -14.29 4.31
CA GLU A 64 -3.45 -15.33 3.74
C GLU A 64 -2.82 -14.91 2.40
N PRO A 65 -3.58 -14.54 1.34
CA PRO A 65 -2.98 -14.15 0.07
C PRO A 65 -2.13 -12.88 0.17
N VAL A 66 -2.52 -11.90 1.00
CA VAL A 66 -1.69 -10.72 1.25
C VAL A 66 -0.39 -11.08 1.96
N SER A 67 -0.44 -11.99 2.95
CA SER A 67 0.76 -12.44 3.65
C SER A 67 1.73 -13.17 2.72
N TYR A 68 1.23 -14.00 1.81
CA TYR A 68 2.04 -14.66 0.79
C TYR A 68 2.68 -13.64 -0.16
N LEU A 69 1.88 -12.73 -0.72
CA LEU A 69 2.40 -11.70 -1.63
C LEU A 69 3.41 -10.78 -0.94
N TRP A 70 3.19 -10.45 0.33
CA TRP A 70 4.08 -9.56 1.06
C TRP A 70 5.39 -10.26 1.46
N ASN A 71 5.32 -11.44 2.06
CA ASN A 71 6.50 -12.12 2.57
C ASN A 71 7.27 -12.83 1.46
N ASP A 72 6.58 -13.67 0.68
CA ASP A 72 7.25 -14.58 -0.25
C ASP A 72 7.56 -13.93 -1.60
N VAL A 73 6.74 -12.96 -2.02
CA VAL A 73 6.99 -12.26 -3.29
C VAL A 73 7.74 -10.96 -3.03
N TRP A 74 7.15 -10.03 -2.27
CA TRP A 74 7.73 -8.70 -2.14
C TRP A 74 9.02 -8.69 -1.29
N ILE A 75 8.99 -9.26 -0.08
CA ILE A 75 10.17 -9.26 0.79
C ILE A 75 11.26 -10.16 0.20
N ASP A 76 10.93 -11.41 -0.14
CA ASP A 76 11.92 -12.40 -0.50
C ASP A 76 12.51 -12.20 -1.90
N ILE A 77 11.68 -11.93 -2.91
CA ILE A 77 12.18 -11.76 -4.29
C ILE A 77 12.77 -10.38 -4.49
N PHE A 78 12.09 -9.33 -4.03
CA PHE A 78 12.47 -7.95 -4.35
C PHE A 78 13.27 -7.29 -3.24
N TRP A 79 12.71 -7.19 -2.02
CA TRP A 79 13.25 -6.32 -0.97
C TRP A 79 14.61 -6.79 -0.45
N LYS A 80 14.77 -8.10 -0.17
CA LYS A 80 16.06 -8.67 0.28
C LYS A 80 17.15 -8.48 -0.77
N GLY A 81 16.85 -8.78 -2.03
CA GLY A 81 17.80 -8.59 -3.14
C GLY A 81 18.18 -7.12 -3.31
N PHE A 82 17.21 -6.21 -3.23
CA PHE A 82 17.44 -4.77 -3.30
C PHE A 82 18.37 -4.28 -2.18
N ILE A 83 18.04 -4.59 -0.91
CA ILE A 83 18.83 -4.12 0.24
C ILE A 83 20.25 -4.71 0.21
N SER A 84 20.39 -6.01 -0.07
CA SER A 84 21.71 -6.65 -0.21
C SER A 84 22.58 -5.92 -1.24
N ASN A 85 22.03 -5.59 -2.41
CA ASN A 85 22.78 -4.88 -3.44
C ASN A 85 23.09 -3.42 -3.04
N MET A 86 22.19 -2.74 -2.34
CA MET A 86 22.45 -1.40 -1.79
C MET A 86 23.56 -1.40 -0.74
N GLU A 87 23.61 -2.40 0.14
CA GLU A 87 24.69 -2.57 1.12
C GLU A 87 26.03 -2.83 0.42
N ARG A 88 26.03 -3.67 -0.63
CA ARG A 88 27.23 -3.91 -1.44
C ARG A 88 27.76 -2.64 -2.10
N ILE A 89 26.87 -1.81 -2.67
CA ILE A 89 27.25 -0.50 -3.23
C ILE A 89 27.86 0.40 -2.16
N ARG A 90 27.24 0.49 -0.97
CA ARG A 90 27.77 1.26 0.15
C ARG A 90 29.17 0.79 0.56
N ASP A 91 29.39 -0.52 0.58
CA ASP A 91 30.63 -1.15 1.05
C ASP A 91 31.68 -1.33 -0.07
N GLY A 92 31.41 -0.79 -1.28
CA GLY A 92 32.31 -0.88 -2.44
C GLY A 92 32.48 -2.28 -3.02
N GLN A 93 31.52 -3.18 -2.78
CA GLN A 93 31.50 -4.56 -3.25
C GLN A 93 30.71 -4.71 -4.57
N PRO A 94 31.09 -5.62 -5.48
CA PRO A 94 30.39 -5.82 -6.76
C PRO A 94 28.97 -6.32 -6.53
N THR A 95 27.95 -5.75 -7.17
CA THR A 95 26.56 -6.19 -7.06
C THR A 95 26.33 -7.56 -7.70
N ASP A 96 25.17 -8.16 -7.47
CA ASP A 96 24.81 -9.42 -8.13
C ASP A 96 24.66 -9.23 -9.65
N PHE A 97 24.31 -8.02 -10.11
CA PHE A 97 24.31 -7.66 -11.53
C PHE A 97 25.72 -7.57 -12.11
N ASP A 98 26.67 -7.01 -11.37
CA ASP A 98 28.08 -6.95 -11.80
C ASP A 98 28.64 -8.36 -11.97
N LYS A 99 28.39 -9.23 -10.97
CA LYS A 99 28.80 -10.65 -11.04
C LYS A 99 28.16 -11.39 -12.20
N ALA A 100 26.86 -11.20 -12.42
CA ALA A 100 26.15 -11.82 -13.53
C ALA A 100 26.69 -11.34 -14.88
N GLY A 101 27.00 -10.05 -15.01
CA GLY A 101 27.63 -9.47 -16.20
C GLY A 101 29.03 -10.01 -16.46
N ASP A 102 29.84 -10.19 -15.41
CA ASP A 102 31.17 -10.77 -15.53
C ASP A 102 31.13 -12.26 -15.90
N ALA A 103 30.17 -13.02 -15.40
CA ALA A 103 29.97 -14.43 -15.77
C ALA A 103 29.56 -14.63 -17.25
N LEU A 104 28.98 -13.61 -17.88
CA LEU A 104 28.58 -13.63 -19.30
C LEU A 104 29.72 -13.23 -20.24
N LYS A 105 30.82 -12.67 -19.74
CA LYS A 105 32.01 -12.41 -20.55
C LYS A 105 32.70 -13.74 -20.80
N LEU A 106 32.57 -14.27 -22.03
CA LEU A 106 33.26 -15.49 -22.45
C LEU A 106 34.77 -15.34 -22.21
N PRO A 107 35.45 -16.40 -21.72
CA PRO A 107 36.91 -16.37 -21.60
C PRO A 107 37.51 -16.11 -22.98
N GLN A 108 38.35 -15.08 -23.07
CA GLN A 108 39.13 -14.75 -24.27
C GLN A 108 40.21 -15.81 -24.49
#